data_AF-A0A1R1J8F9-F1
#
_entry.id   AF-A0A1R1J8F9-F1
#
_cell.length_a   1.000
_cell.length_b   1.000
_cell.length_c   1.000
_cell.angle_alpha   90.00
_cell.angle_beta   90.00
_cell.angle_gamma   90.00
#
_symmetry.space_group_name_H-M   'P 1'
#
loop_
_entity.id
_entity.type
_entity.pdbx_description
1 polymer ?
#
loop_
_entity_poly.entity_id
_entity_poly.type
_entity_poly.pdbx_seq_one_letter_code
_entity_poly.pdbx_strand_id
1 'polypeptide(L)'
;MNDTAENWIDDMLSLATNARTNAGVSDDEARAAIESMSMLRNDYKGKAGVPMAVVNVLIDLQSSLISSGTRHGEELGNEQMATKLYELASCLADIARDMTL
;
A
#
# COMPACT_ATOMS: atom_id res chain seq x y z
N MET A 1 10.61 -15.73 -12.26
CA MET A 1 10.02 -14.39 -12.05
C MET A 1 10.75 -13.77 -10.86
N ASN A 2 10.76 -12.45 -10.70
CA ASN A 2 11.58 -11.79 -9.69
C ASN A 2 10.90 -11.99 -8.33
N ASP A 3 11.46 -12.82 -7.44
CA ASP A 3 10.86 -13.19 -6.14
C ASP A 3 10.41 -11.97 -5.33
N THR A 4 11.06 -10.81 -5.50
CA THR A 4 10.68 -9.53 -4.89
C THR A 4 9.25 -9.09 -5.24
N ALA A 5 8.83 -9.24 -6.50
CA ALA A 5 7.53 -8.72 -6.95
C ALA A 5 6.37 -9.61 -6.48
N GLU A 6 6.56 -10.92 -6.44
CA GLU A 6 5.55 -11.86 -5.94
C GLU A 6 5.34 -11.69 -4.43
N ASN A 7 6.44 -11.65 -3.66
CA ASN A 7 6.36 -11.38 -2.22
C ASN A 7 5.72 -10.03 -1.91
N TRP A 8 6.08 -8.99 -2.68
CA TRP A 8 5.49 -7.67 -2.52
C TRP A 8 3.98 -7.67 -2.80
N ILE A 9 3.52 -8.40 -3.82
CA ILE A 9 2.08 -8.53 -4.11
C ILE A 9 1.35 -9.12 -2.91
N ASP A 10 1.86 -10.21 -2.35
CA ASP A 10 1.24 -10.89 -1.21
C ASP A 10 1.19 -9.99 0.04
N ASP A 11 2.26 -9.23 0.31
CA ASP A 11 2.32 -8.25 1.39
C ASP A 11 1.23 -7.17 1.22
N MET A 12 1.10 -6.61 0.02
CA MET A 12 0.14 -5.54 -0.25
C MET A 12 -1.31 -6.03 -0.19
N LEU A 13 -1.59 -7.24 -0.67
CA LEU A 13 -2.93 -7.84 -0.57
C LEU A 13 -3.31 -8.10 0.90
N SER A 14 -2.33 -8.52 1.72
CA SER A 14 -2.51 -8.71 3.16
C SER A 14 -2.82 -7.38 3.86
N LEU A 15 -2.03 -6.34 3.57
CA LEU A 15 -2.26 -4.98 4.09
C LEU A 15 -3.66 -4.45 3.71
N ALA A 16 -4.04 -4.60 2.44
CA ALA A 16 -5.34 -4.17 1.94
C ALA A 16 -6.50 -4.90 2.64
N THR A 17 -6.32 -6.17 2.95
CA THR A 17 -7.29 -6.98 3.70
C THR A 17 -7.40 -6.50 5.15
N ASN A 18 -6.26 -6.29 5.82
CA ASN A 18 -6.24 -5.88 7.22
C ASN A 18 -6.79 -4.48 7.44
N ALA A 19 -6.53 -3.54 6.53
CA ALA A 19 -7.11 -2.19 6.54
C ALA A 19 -8.65 -2.20 6.61
N ARG A 20 -9.30 -3.16 5.94
CA ARG A 20 -10.77 -3.28 5.94
C ARG A 20 -11.33 -3.86 7.24
N THR A 21 -10.52 -4.48 8.08
CA THR A 21 -10.98 -5.03 9.36
C THR A 21 -11.27 -3.90 10.36
N ASN A 22 -12.01 -4.20 11.42
CA ASN A 22 -12.24 -3.22 12.50
C ASN A 22 -10.95 -2.91 13.29
N ALA A 23 -9.96 -3.81 13.28
CA ALA A 23 -8.65 -3.58 13.89
C ALA A 23 -7.79 -2.61 13.05
N GLY A 24 -8.00 -2.61 11.73
CA GLY A 24 -7.23 -1.80 10.79
C GLY A 24 -5.79 -2.31 10.64
N VAL A 25 -4.86 -1.37 10.47
CA VAL A 25 -3.44 -1.66 10.21
C VAL A 25 -2.58 -1.25 11.42
N SER A 26 -1.74 -2.18 11.87
CA SER A 26 -0.72 -1.92 12.89
C SER A 26 0.46 -1.10 12.34
N ASP A 27 1.22 -0.47 13.24
CA ASP A 27 2.38 0.33 12.83
C ASP A 27 3.48 -0.52 12.19
N ASP A 28 3.63 -1.77 12.64
CA ASP A 28 4.59 -2.72 12.06
C ASP A 28 4.20 -3.13 10.64
N GLU A 29 2.91 -3.38 10.37
CA GLU A 29 2.43 -3.65 9.02
C GLU A 29 2.60 -2.44 8.09
N ALA A 30 2.30 -1.23 8.58
CA ALA A 30 2.50 0.00 7.81
C ALA A 30 3.98 0.20 7.47
N ARG A 31 4.88 0.00 8.44
CA ARG A 31 6.34 0.10 8.25
C ARG A 31 6.85 -0.96 7.27
N ALA A 32 6.45 -2.22 7.44
CA ALA A 32 6.83 -3.30 6.54
C ALA A 32 6.36 -3.01 5.10
N ALA A 33 5.16 -2.46 4.92
CA ALA A 33 4.66 -2.09 3.61
C ALA A 33 5.48 -0.99 2.94
N ILE A 34 5.87 0.04 3.70
CA ILE A 34 6.73 1.13 3.21
C ILE A 34 8.12 0.60 2.82
N GLU A 35 8.70 -0.28 3.63
CA GLU A 35 9.98 -0.93 3.35
C GLU A 35 9.91 -1.80 2.08
N SER A 36 8.89 -2.66 1.99
CA SER A 36 8.65 -3.54 0.84
C SER A 36 8.43 -2.72 -0.45
N MET A 37 7.63 -1.65 -0.38
CA MET A 37 7.42 -0.72 -1.49
C MET A 37 8.70 0.01 -1.91
N SER A 38 9.57 0.36 -0.95
CA SER A 38 10.87 0.98 -1.23
C SER A 38 11.85 0.02 -1.91
N MET A 39 11.80 -1.26 -1.56
CA MET A 39 12.56 -2.31 -2.24
C MET A 39 12.07 -2.49 -3.68
N LEU A 40 10.76 -2.61 -3.86
CA LEU A 40 10.14 -2.68 -5.20
C LEU A 40 10.51 -1.47 -6.06
N ARG A 41 10.54 -0.27 -5.48
CA ARG A 41 10.99 0.93 -6.18
C ARG A 41 12.43 0.79 -6.67
N ASN A 42 13.35 0.33 -5.84
CA ASN A 42 14.73 0.15 -6.25
C ASN A 42 14.86 -0.86 -7.41
N ASP A 43 13.96 -1.84 -7.46
CA ASP A 43 13.89 -2.83 -8.53
C ASP A 43 13.34 -2.27 -9.84
N TYR A 44 12.58 -1.18 -9.87
CA TYR A 44 11.96 -0.67 -11.11
C TYR A 44 12.33 0.75 -11.50
N LYS A 45 12.89 1.55 -10.59
CA LYS A 45 13.31 2.92 -10.87
C LYS A 45 14.33 2.97 -12.01
N GLY A 46 14.08 3.84 -12.98
CA GLY A 46 14.92 3.99 -14.17
C GLY A 46 14.87 2.82 -15.15
N LYS A 47 14.01 1.82 -14.95
CA LYS A 47 13.77 0.75 -15.92
C LYS A 47 12.71 1.17 -16.96
N ALA A 48 12.64 0.43 -18.06
CA ALA A 48 11.74 0.71 -19.18
C ALA A 48 10.23 0.64 -18.83
N GLY A 49 9.87 0.02 -17.70
CA GLY A 49 8.50 -0.04 -17.23
C GLY A 49 8.32 -0.92 -16.00
N VAL A 50 7.15 -0.77 -15.39
CA VAL A 50 6.69 -1.58 -14.25
C VAL A 50 5.75 -2.68 -14.78
N PRO A 51 5.87 -3.94 -14.32
CA PRO A 51 4.95 -5.00 -14.72
C PRO A 51 3.49 -4.66 -14.42
N MET A 52 2.59 -4.97 -15.34
CA MET A 52 1.16 -4.65 -15.19
C MET A 52 0.55 -5.24 -13.90
N ALA A 53 0.99 -6.43 -13.48
CA ALA A 53 0.53 -7.05 -12.23
C ALA A 53 0.84 -6.17 -11.01
N VAL A 54 2.04 -5.57 -10.96
CA VAL A 54 2.42 -4.63 -9.89
C VAL A 54 1.56 -3.37 -9.95
N VAL A 55 1.35 -2.82 -11.15
CA VAL A 55 0.52 -1.62 -11.35
C VAL A 55 -0.92 -1.85 -10.86
N ASN A 56 -1.52 -3.00 -11.20
CA ASN A 56 -2.87 -3.36 -10.76
C ASN A 56 -2.97 -3.41 -9.24
N VAL A 57 -1.99 -4.05 -8.58
CA VAL A 57 -1.97 -4.14 -7.12
C VAL A 57 -1.76 -2.77 -6.47
N LEU A 58 -0.96 -1.87 -7.06
CA LEU A 58 -0.83 -0.50 -6.56
C LEU A 58 -2.18 0.25 -6.59
N ILE A 59 -2.91 0.15 -7.69
CA ILE A 59 -4.22 0.80 -7.85
C ILE A 59 -5.22 0.24 -6.84
N ASP A 60 -5.31 -1.09 -6.75
CA ASP A 60 -6.22 -1.76 -5.83
C ASP A 60 -5.91 -1.43 -4.37
N LEU A 61 -4.63 -1.40 -4.00
CA LEU A 61 -4.19 -1.03 -2.66
C LEU A 61 -4.58 0.40 -2.32
N GLN A 62 -4.33 1.37 -3.21
CA GLN A 62 -4.69 2.78 -2.99
C GLN A 62 -6.19 2.94 -2.77
N SER A 63 -6.99 2.32 -3.64
CA SER A 63 -8.45 2.31 -3.50
C SER A 63 -8.89 1.67 -2.18
N SER A 64 -8.27 0.55 -1.79
CA SER A 64 -8.58 -0.16 -0.55
C SER A 64 -8.23 0.65 0.69
N LEU A 65 -7.07 1.32 0.72
CA LEU A 65 -6.66 2.14 1.86
C LEU A 65 -7.55 3.38 2.02
N ILE A 66 -7.89 4.08 0.93
CA ILE A 66 -8.73 5.29 0.97
C ILE A 66 -10.16 4.93 1.41
N SER A 67 -10.75 3.88 0.83
CA SER A 67 -12.09 3.42 1.22
C SER A 67 -12.12 2.91 2.66
N SER A 68 -11.08 2.19 3.11
CA SER A 68 -10.97 1.73 4.49
C SER A 68 -10.80 2.91 5.45
N GLY A 69 -9.99 3.91 5.11
CA GLY A 69 -9.82 5.13 5.91
C GLY A 69 -11.16 5.86 6.09
N THR A 70 -11.93 5.97 5.01
CA THR A 70 -13.28 6.58 5.03
C THR A 70 -14.21 5.81 5.95
N ARG A 71 -14.25 4.47 5.81
CA ARG A 71 -15.04 3.62 6.70
C ARG A 71 -14.62 3.75 8.18
N HIS A 72 -13.32 3.75 8.47
CA HIS A 72 -12.83 3.92 9.84
C HIS A 72 -13.26 5.27 10.43
N GLY A 73 -13.18 6.35 9.66
CA GLY A 73 -13.57 7.68 10.11
C GLY A 73 -15.08 7.85 10.26
N GLU A 74 -15.84 7.52 9.22
CA GLU A 74 -17.28 7.84 9.14
C GLU A 74 -18.18 6.77 9.77
N GLU A 75 -17.86 5.49 9.61
CA GLU A 75 -18.73 4.40 10.08
C GLU A 75 -18.32 3.91 11.48
N LEU A 76 -17.02 3.84 11.76
CA LEU A 76 -16.51 3.29 13.02
C LEU A 76 -16.15 4.37 14.06
N GLY A 77 -16.09 5.65 13.66
CA GLY A 77 -15.66 6.74 14.53
C GLY A 77 -14.19 6.63 14.98
N ASN A 78 -13.37 5.86 14.26
CA ASN A 78 -11.95 5.65 14.52
C ASN A 78 -11.09 6.60 13.68
N GLU A 79 -11.12 7.88 14.03
CA GLU A 79 -10.39 8.94 13.32
C GLU A 79 -8.87 8.71 13.27
N GLN A 80 -8.30 8.09 14.30
CA GLN A 80 -6.87 7.80 14.36
C GLN A 80 -6.48 6.77 13.29
N MET A 81 -7.25 5.69 13.14
CA MET A 81 -7.00 4.71 12.09
C MET A 81 -7.26 5.30 10.70
N ALA A 82 -8.31 6.11 10.54
CA ALA A 82 -8.59 6.80 9.29
C ALA A 82 -7.39 7.63 8.83
N THR A 83 -6.85 8.47 9.72
CA THR A 83 -5.67 9.30 9.48
C THR A 83 -4.47 8.45 9.09
N LYS A 84 -4.19 7.38 9.84
CA LYS A 84 -3.09 6.46 9.53
C LYS A 84 -3.21 5.87 8.13
N LEU A 85 -4.41 5.42 7.74
CA LEU A 85 -4.64 4.82 6.42
C LEU A 85 -4.46 5.84 5.29
N TYR A 86 -4.88 7.08 5.48
CA TYR A 86 -4.66 8.15 4.49
C TYR A 86 -3.20 8.56 4.36
N GLU A 87 -2.48 8.65 5.48
CA GLU A 87 -1.03 8.91 5.49
C GLU A 87 -0.27 7.77 4.81
N LEU A 88 -0.62 6.51 5.11
CA LEU A 88 -0.03 5.34 4.47
C LEU A 88 -0.30 5.32 2.97
N ALA A 89 -1.55 5.58 2.54
CA ALA A 89 -1.91 5.68 1.13
C ALA A 89 -1.05 6.75 0.42
N SER A 90 -0.93 7.93 1.02
CA SER A 90 -0.13 9.04 0.49
C SER A 90 1.35 8.67 0.37
N CYS A 91 1.92 8.08 1.42
CA CYS A 91 3.32 7.64 1.43
C CYS A 91 3.61 6.60 0.33
N LEU A 92 2.75 5.59 0.21
CA LEU A 92 2.91 4.55 -0.81
C LEU A 92 2.73 5.10 -2.23
N ALA A 93 1.83 6.07 -2.42
CA ALA A 93 1.64 6.75 -3.71
C ALA A 93 2.87 7.58 -4.11
N ASP A 94 3.52 8.24 -3.14
CA ASP A 94 4.76 8.98 -3.39
C ASP A 94 5.90 8.05 -3.78
N ILE A 95 6.04 6.90 -3.11
CA ILE A 95 7.03 5.89 -3.48
C ILE A 95 6.74 5.34 -4.88
N ALA A 96 5.48 5.01 -5.19
CA ALA A 96 5.06 4.54 -6.50
C ALA A 96 5.40 5.54 -7.62
N ARG A 97 5.18 6.83 -7.38
CA ARG A 97 5.52 7.89 -8.34
C ARG A 97 7.01 7.90 -8.64
N ASP A 98 7.85 7.78 -7.61
CA ASP A 98 9.31 7.72 -7.76
C ASP A 98 9.81 6.44 -8.46
N MET A 99 8.98 5.39 -8.61
CA MET A 99 9.29 4.22 -9.44
C MET A 99 9.19 4.50 -10.93
N THR A 100 8.30 5.42 -11.30
CA THR A 100 7.89 5.70 -12.68
C THR A 100 8.58 6.91 -13.30
N LEU A 101 9.30 7.67 -12.48
CA LEU A 101 10.13 8.82 -12.87
C LEU A 101 11.59 8.38 -13.07
#